data_AF-A0A6D0IJT8-F1
#
_entry.id   AF-A0A6D0IJT8-F1
#
_cell.length_a   1.000
_cell.length_b   1.000
_cell.length_c   1.000
_cell.angle_alpha   90.00
_cell.angle_beta   90.00
_cell.angle_gamma   90.00
#
_symmetry.space_group_name_H-M   'P 1'
#
loop_
_entity.id
_entity.type
_entity.pdbx_description
1 polymer ?
#
loop_
_entity_poly.entity_id
_entity_poly.type
_entity_poly.pdbx_seq_one_letter_code
_entity_poly.pdbx_strand_id
1 'polypeptide(L)'
;KILQAKGHNYSLEALLAGNYLMADLFRNGTFVTTYLSPRDYHRVHMPCNGILREMIYVPGDLFSVNHLTAQNVPNLFARNERVICLFDTEFGPMAQILVGATIVGSIETVWAGTITPPREGIIKRWTWPAGENDGSVALLKGQEMGRFKLGSTVINLFAPGKVNLVEQLESLSVTKIGQP
;
A
#
# COMPACT_ATOMS: atom_id res chain seq x y z
N LYS A 1 -12.04 2.16 -10.92
CA LYS A 1 -12.37 2.76 -9.61
C LYS A 1 -12.17 1.69 -8.56
N ILE A 2 -11.67 2.03 -7.37
CA ILE A 2 -11.44 1.10 -6.26
C ILE A 2 -12.56 1.30 -5.23
N LEU A 3 -13.06 0.20 -4.66
CA LEU A 3 -14.06 0.23 -3.60
C LEU A 3 -13.39 0.55 -2.26
N GLN A 4 -13.86 1.61 -1.59
CA GLN A 4 -13.43 1.99 -0.24
C GLN A 4 -14.28 1.31 0.83
N ALA A 5 -15.59 1.43 0.65
CA ALA A 5 -16.65 0.88 1.48
C ALA A 5 -17.93 0.85 0.64
N LYS A 6 -19.00 0.22 1.15
CA LYS A 6 -20.28 0.19 0.44
C LYS A 6 -20.74 1.62 0.07
N GLY A 7 -20.95 1.86 -1.23
CA GLY A 7 -21.35 3.16 -1.77
C GLY A 7 -20.23 4.19 -1.95
N HIS A 8 -18.98 3.87 -1.57
CA HIS A 8 -17.84 4.80 -1.67
C HIS A 8 -16.71 4.20 -2.50
N ASN A 9 -16.38 4.88 -3.59
CA ASN A 9 -15.29 4.51 -4.48
C ASN A 9 -14.32 5.69 -4.62
N TYR A 10 -13.05 5.40 -4.89
CA TYR A 10 -12.05 6.41 -5.30
C TYR A 10 -11.35 5.99 -6.58
N SER A 11 -10.71 6.95 -7.28
CA SER A 11 -9.98 6.66 -8.51
C SER A 11 -8.58 6.11 -8.18
N LEU A 12 -8.08 5.25 -9.07
CA LEU A 12 -6.73 4.72 -8.97
C LEU A 12 -5.68 5.83 -9.10
N GLU A 13 -5.92 6.79 -9.98
CA GLU A 13 -5.07 7.97 -10.13
C GLU A 13 -5.03 8.83 -8.86
N ALA A 14 -6.15 9.01 -8.15
CA ALA A 14 -6.14 9.73 -6.88
C ALA A 14 -5.31 8.99 -5.82
N LEU A 15 -5.45 7.66 -5.74
CA LEU A 15 -4.62 6.84 -4.84
C LEU A 15 -3.13 6.98 -5.19
N LEU A 16 -2.79 6.96 -6.48
CA LEU A 16 -1.43 7.02 -7.00
C LEU A 16 -0.93 8.45 -7.27
N ALA A 17 -1.51 9.45 -6.60
CA ALA A 17 -1.09 10.85 -6.64
C ALA A 17 -0.97 11.45 -8.06
N GLY A 18 -1.89 11.08 -8.96
CA GLY A 18 -1.94 11.55 -10.34
C GLY A 18 -0.97 10.85 -11.30
N ASN A 19 -0.22 9.83 -10.84
CA ASN A 19 0.67 9.06 -11.69
C ASN A 19 -0.14 8.11 -12.60
N TYR A 20 -0.61 8.64 -13.73
CA TYR A 20 -1.44 7.91 -14.70
C TYR A 20 -0.70 6.74 -15.33
N LEU A 21 0.61 6.84 -15.57
CA LEU A 21 1.44 5.75 -16.09
C LEU A 21 1.41 4.54 -15.14
N MET A 22 1.60 4.78 -13.84
CA MET A 22 1.49 3.73 -12.83
C MET A 22 0.05 3.23 -12.69
N ALA A 23 -0.95 4.11 -12.80
CA ALA A 23 -2.35 3.70 -12.75
C ALA A 23 -2.72 2.74 -13.89
N ASP A 24 -2.21 2.95 -15.10
CA ASP A 24 -2.50 2.09 -16.24
C ASP A 24 -2.05 0.63 -16.01
N LEU A 25 -1.00 0.41 -15.20
CA LEU A 25 -0.53 -0.93 -14.82
C LEU A 25 -1.57 -1.75 -14.04
N PHE A 26 -2.46 -1.08 -13.30
CA PHE A 26 -3.41 -1.72 -12.38
C PHE A 26 -4.88 -1.52 -12.79
N ARG A 27 -5.16 -0.88 -13.93
CA ARG A 27 -6.53 -0.78 -14.44
C ARG A 27 -7.09 -2.18 -14.72
N ASN A 28 -8.31 -2.41 -14.27
CA ASN A 28 -8.98 -3.72 -14.32
C ASN A 28 -8.20 -4.85 -13.61
N GLY A 29 -7.25 -4.49 -12.74
CA GLY A 29 -6.53 -5.42 -11.89
C GLY A 29 -7.28 -5.75 -10.61
N THR A 30 -6.57 -6.38 -9.70
CA THR A 30 -7.07 -6.84 -8.40
C THR A 30 -6.53 -5.97 -7.29
N PHE A 31 -7.31 -5.71 -6.24
CA PHE A 31 -6.84 -5.00 -5.06
C PHE A 31 -7.30 -5.67 -3.77
N VAL A 32 -6.54 -5.46 -2.70
CA VAL A 32 -6.88 -5.87 -1.33
C VAL A 32 -6.56 -4.71 -0.39
N THR A 33 -7.52 -4.35 0.46
CA THR A 33 -7.35 -3.34 1.51
C THR A 33 -7.38 -4.03 2.86
N THR A 34 -6.27 -3.96 3.60
CA THR A 34 -6.12 -4.56 4.93
C THR A 34 -6.02 -3.45 5.97
N TYR A 35 -6.95 -3.43 6.92
CA TYR A 35 -6.91 -2.54 8.07
C TYR A 35 -6.17 -3.20 9.23
N LEU A 36 -5.26 -2.46 9.86
CA LEU A 36 -4.48 -2.87 11.01
C LEU A 36 -4.98 -2.08 12.22
N SER A 37 -5.74 -2.73 13.10
CA SER A 37 -6.23 -2.11 14.32
C SER A 37 -5.07 -1.84 15.31
N PRO A 38 -5.25 -0.96 16.31
CA PRO A 38 -4.21 -0.69 17.30
C PRO A 38 -3.69 -1.92 18.06
N ARG A 39 -4.44 -3.03 18.10
CA ARG A 39 -4.04 -4.28 18.77
C ARG A 39 -3.26 -5.23 17.86
N ASP A 40 -3.30 -5.01 16.55
CA ASP A 40 -2.70 -5.91 15.57
C ASP A 40 -1.18 -5.72 15.47
N TYR A 41 -0.55 -6.66 14.78
CA TYR A 41 0.87 -6.56 14.44
C TYR A 41 1.08 -5.53 13.32
N HIS A 42 1.81 -4.45 13.61
CA HIS A 42 1.95 -3.28 12.72
C HIS A 42 3.12 -3.36 11.74
N ARG A 43 3.76 -4.51 11.56
CA ARG A 43 4.73 -4.69 10.47
C ARG A 43 4.06 -5.38 9.30
N VAL A 44 4.48 -4.97 8.11
CA VAL A 44 3.91 -5.36 6.83
C VAL A 44 4.95 -6.18 6.08
N HIS A 45 4.49 -7.25 5.45
CA HIS A 45 5.34 -8.24 4.80
C HIS A 45 4.98 -8.38 3.33
N MET A 46 5.96 -8.82 2.55
CA MET A 46 5.79 -9.08 1.13
C MET A 46 4.84 -10.26 0.88
N PRO A 47 3.83 -10.12 0.00
CA PRO A 47 2.90 -11.20 -0.33
C PRO A 47 3.53 -12.26 -1.26
N CYS A 48 4.56 -11.88 -1.99
CA CYS A 48 5.33 -12.71 -2.93
C CYS A 48 6.75 -12.16 -3.08
N ASN A 49 7.61 -12.88 -3.81
CA ASN A 49 8.92 -12.37 -4.17
C ASN A 49 8.79 -11.13 -5.06
N GLY A 50 9.60 -10.11 -4.82
CA GLY A 50 9.56 -8.90 -5.61
C GLY A 50 10.85 -8.09 -5.59
N ILE A 51 11.08 -7.35 -6.67
CA ILE A 51 12.18 -6.42 -6.85
C ILE A 51 11.61 -5.01 -6.75
N LEU A 52 12.08 -4.22 -5.79
CA LEU A 52 11.64 -2.84 -5.61
C LEU A 52 12.05 -2.01 -6.83
N ARG A 53 11.10 -1.27 -7.41
CA ARG A 53 11.32 -0.42 -8.58
C ARG A 53 11.12 1.04 -8.29
N GLU A 54 10.06 1.38 -7.56
CA GLU A 54 9.76 2.76 -7.19
C GLU A 54 9.19 2.85 -5.79
N MET A 55 9.47 3.97 -5.12
CA MET A 55 8.83 4.37 -3.89
C MET A 55 8.39 5.83 -4.02
N ILE A 56 7.15 6.13 -3.64
CA ILE A 56 6.60 7.49 -3.68
C ILE A 56 6.01 7.82 -2.31
N TYR A 57 6.58 8.82 -1.65
CA TYR A 57 5.94 9.45 -0.50
C TYR A 57 4.96 10.50 -0.99
N VAL A 58 3.73 10.45 -0.48
CA VAL A 58 2.67 11.40 -0.80
C VAL A 58 2.23 12.10 0.50
N PRO A 59 2.43 13.42 0.62
CA PRO A 59 1.91 14.17 1.75
C PRO A 59 0.39 14.16 1.71
N GLY A 60 -0.24 14.22 2.87
CA GLY A 60 -1.70 14.16 2.95
C GLY A 60 -2.22 14.43 4.35
N ASP A 61 -3.54 14.32 4.46
CA ASP A 61 -4.25 14.41 5.72
C ASP A 61 -3.88 13.22 6.64
N LEU A 62 -4.22 13.30 7.92
CA LEU A 62 -4.09 12.19 8.87
C LEU A 62 -5.44 11.91 9.49
N PHE A 63 -6.44 11.55 8.69
CA PHE A 63 -7.73 11.09 9.21
C PHE A 63 -7.58 9.71 9.85
N SER A 64 -8.34 9.45 10.91
CA SER A 64 -8.40 8.13 11.53
C SER A 64 -8.97 7.16 10.51
N VAL A 65 -8.36 5.98 10.41
CA VAL A 65 -8.94 4.89 9.63
C VAL A 65 -9.64 3.95 10.59
N ASN A 66 -10.95 3.83 10.42
CA ASN A 66 -11.78 2.81 11.04
C ASN A 66 -12.99 2.58 10.13
N HIS A 67 -13.85 1.62 10.48
CA HIS A 67 -14.99 1.27 9.64
C HIS A 67 -15.95 2.45 9.39
N LEU A 68 -16.17 3.28 10.41
CA LEU A 68 -17.05 4.45 10.31
C LEU A 68 -16.44 5.51 9.37
N THR A 69 -15.16 5.85 9.52
CA THR A 69 -14.52 6.85 8.66
C THR A 69 -14.37 6.36 7.22
N ALA A 70 -14.08 5.07 7.01
CA ALA A 70 -14.03 4.48 5.68
C ALA A 70 -15.38 4.55 4.93
N GLN A 71 -16.50 4.56 5.66
CA GLN A 71 -17.85 4.69 5.10
C GLN A 71 -18.31 6.13 4.87
N ASN A 72 -17.69 7.13 5.51
CA ASN A 72 -18.21 8.50 5.53
C ASN A 72 -17.24 9.54 4.96
N VAL A 73 -15.94 9.26 4.95
CA VAL A 73 -14.93 10.19 4.43
C VAL A 73 -14.64 9.85 2.97
N PRO A 74 -15.01 10.72 2.00
CA PRO A 74 -14.72 10.47 0.60
C PRO A 74 -13.22 10.51 0.34
N ASN A 75 -12.74 9.58 -0.49
CA ASN A 75 -11.34 9.48 -0.90
C ASN A 75 -10.36 9.35 0.29
N LEU A 76 -10.77 8.73 1.40
CA LEU A 76 -10.01 8.62 2.64
C LEU A 76 -8.55 8.20 2.39
N PHE A 77 -8.36 7.09 1.66
CA PHE A 77 -7.02 6.55 1.40
C PHE A 77 -6.22 7.34 0.37
N ALA A 78 -6.89 8.05 -0.53
CA ALA A 78 -6.24 8.91 -1.52
C ALA A 78 -5.87 10.30 -0.94
N ARG A 79 -6.47 10.68 0.18
CA ARG A 79 -6.19 11.93 0.90
C ARG A 79 -5.18 11.77 2.01
N ASN A 80 -5.17 10.63 2.69
CA ASN A 80 -4.24 10.42 3.80
C ASN A 80 -2.77 10.37 3.32
N GLU A 81 -1.87 10.82 4.20
CA GLU A 81 -0.42 10.63 4.08
C GLU A 81 -0.12 9.14 3.85
N ARG A 82 0.72 8.85 2.84
CA ARG A 82 1.00 7.47 2.45
C ARG A 82 2.35 7.31 1.75
N VAL A 83 2.85 6.08 1.75
CA VAL A 83 4.01 5.64 0.99
C VAL A 83 3.57 4.54 0.02
N ILE A 84 3.81 4.74 -1.26
CA ILE A 84 3.53 3.80 -2.35
C ILE A 84 4.82 3.08 -2.69
N CYS A 85 4.82 1.75 -2.70
CA CYS A 85 5.97 0.94 -3.12
C CYS A 85 5.58 0.07 -4.32
N LEU A 86 6.27 0.21 -5.45
CA LEU A 86 6.07 -0.57 -6.66
C LEU A 86 7.16 -1.63 -6.77
N PHE A 87 6.74 -2.87 -7.03
CA PHE A 87 7.59 -4.02 -7.21
C PHE A 87 7.33 -4.70 -8.56
N ASP A 88 8.41 -5.19 -9.17
CA ASP A 88 8.32 -6.22 -10.19
C ASP A 88 8.24 -7.59 -9.50
N THR A 89 7.28 -8.42 -9.91
CA THR A 89 7.09 -9.77 -9.37
C THR A 89 6.86 -10.76 -10.50
N GLU A 90 6.92 -12.06 -10.20
CA GLU A 90 6.57 -13.11 -11.16
C GLU A 90 5.10 -13.07 -11.61
N PHE A 91 4.25 -12.35 -10.86
CA PHE A 91 2.84 -12.13 -11.19
C PHE A 91 2.60 -10.80 -11.94
N GLY A 92 3.66 -10.13 -12.38
CA GLY A 92 3.62 -8.80 -12.98
C GLY A 92 3.83 -7.68 -11.96
N PRO A 93 3.58 -6.41 -12.35
CA PRO A 93 3.68 -5.28 -11.45
C PRO A 93 2.74 -5.43 -10.25
N MET A 94 3.25 -5.10 -9.08
CA MET A 94 2.51 -5.14 -7.81
C MET A 94 2.85 -3.90 -7.00
N ALA A 95 1.83 -3.19 -6.50
CA ALA A 95 2.03 -2.06 -5.60
C ALA A 95 1.56 -2.41 -4.19
N GLN A 96 2.36 -2.08 -3.19
CA GLN A 96 2.00 -2.15 -1.78
C GLN A 96 2.08 -0.76 -1.18
N ILE A 97 0.96 -0.28 -0.66
CA ILE A 97 0.77 1.11 -0.26
C ILE A 97 0.47 1.15 1.22
N LEU A 98 1.33 1.83 1.98
CA LEU A 98 1.19 2.05 3.41
C LEU A 98 0.51 3.39 3.64
N VAL A 99 -0.71 3.38 4.18
CA VAL A 99 -1.52 4.58 4.45
C VAL A 99 -1.55 4.85 5.95
N GLY A 100 -1.07 6.04 6.33
CA GLY A 100 -1.08 6.52 7.71
C GLY A 100 -2.47 6.90 8.21
N ALA A 101 -2.60 7.11 9.51
CA ALA A 101 -3.83 7.54 10.18
C ALA A 101 -3.55 8.54 11.31
N THR A 102 -4.58 9.15 11.90
CA THR A 102 -4.42 10.07 13.06
C THR A 102 -3.64 9.39 14.18
N ILE A 103 -2.72 10.13 14.84
CA ILE A 103 -1.78 9.63 15.87
C ILE A 103 -0.70 8.67 15.30
N VAL A 104 -0.89 8.18 14.09
CA VAL A 104 -0.07 7.16 13.43
C VAL A 104 0.39 7.60 12.04
N GLY A 105 1.12 8.69 12.00
CA GLY A 105 1.72 9.18 10.77
C GLY A 105 3.19 8.79 10.61
N SER A 106 3.67 7.75 11.29
CA SER A 106 5.05 7.27 11.14
C SER A 106 5.07 6.05 10.22
N ILE A 107 5.76 6.16 9.09
CA ILE A 107 5.88 5.10 8.10
C ILE A 107 7.36 4.83 7.84
N GLU A 108 7.74 3.55 7.98
CA GLU A 108 9.11 3.10 7.81
C GLU A 108 9.17 1.93 6.82
N THR A 109 10.23 1.86 6.03
CA THR A 109 10.53 0.74 5.13
C THR A 109 11.89 0.15 5.48
N VAL A 110 12.08 -1.14 5.23
CA VAL A 110 13.31 -1.84 5.64
C VAL A 110 14.55 -1.37 4.88
N TRP A 111 14.39 -0.75 3.71
CA TRP A 111 15.50 -0.27 2.86
C TRP A 111 15.83 1.21 3.05
N ALA A 112 14.90 2.04 3.53
CA ALA A 112 15.10 3.49 3.66
C ALA A 112 14.85 4.04 5.08
N GLY A 113 14.50 3.18 6.03
CA GLY A 113 14.21 3.59 7.40
C GLY A 113 12.93 4.43 7.48
N THR A 114 12.94 5.44 8.34
CA THR A 114 11.79 6.33 8.56
C THR A 114 11.63 7.32 7.40
N ILE A 115 10.51 7.21 6.69
CA ILE A 115 10.17 8.10 5.56
C ILE A 115 9.47 9.36 6.06
N THR A 116 8.54 9.17 7.01
CA THR A 116 7.83 10.23 7.72
C THR A 116 7.68 9.79 9.17
N PRO A 117 7.94 10.67 10.16
CA PRO A 117 8.47 12.05 10.05
C PRO A 117 9.95 12.11 9.58
N PRO A 118 10.44 13.27 9.08
CA PRO A 118 9.77 14.58 9.01
C PRO A 118 8.73 14.69 7.88
N ARG A 119 7.76 15.60 8.05
CA ARG A 119 6.70 15.88 7.05
C ARG A 119 7.01 17.17 6.32
N GLU A 120 7.64 17.06 5.17
CA GLU A 120 8.04 18.24 4.36
C GLU A 120 6.92 18.79 3.48
N GLY A 121 5.77 18.09 3.40
CA GLY A 121 4.62 18.56 2.61
C GLY A 121 4.80 18.48 1.09
N ILE A 122 5.83 17.78 0.62
CA ILE A 122 6.13 17.58 -0.80
C ILE A 122 6.11 16.10 -1.18
N ILE A 123 5.68 15.80 -2.41
CA ILE A 123 5.81 14.45 -2.98
C ILE A 123 7.30 14.17 -3.19
N LYS A 124 7.75 12.99 -2.75
CA LYS A 124 9.11 12.50 -3.00
C LYS A 124 9.04 11.18 -3.75
N ARG A 125 9.92 10.98 -4.73
CA ARG A 125 10.00 9.76 -5.52
C ARG A 125 11.43 9.24 -5.54
N TRP A 126 11.58 7.94 -5.32
CA TRP A 126 12.83 7.20 -5.41
C TRP A 126 12.65 6.05 -6.39
N THR A 127 13.72 5.71 -7.10
CA THR A 127 13.72 4.68 -8.14
C THR A 127 14.90 3.74 -7.95
N TRP A 128 14.68 2.46 -8.25
CA TRP A 128 15.68 1.41 -8.18
C TRP A 128 15.86 0.70 -9.52
N PRO A 129 17.08 0.21 -9.83
CA PRO A 129 17.34 -0.61 -11.00
C PRO A 129 16.46 -1.86 -11.06
N ALA A 130 16.29 -2.41 -12.27
CA ALA A 130 15.76 -3.76 -12.43
C ALA A 130 16.74 -4.79 -11.81
N GLY A 131 16.27 -6.03 -11.61
CA GLY A 131 17.07 -7.11 -11.00
C GLY A 131 18.44 -7.34 -11.64
N GLU A 132 19.34 -7.95 -10.86
CA GLU A 132 20.70 -8.31 -11.28
C GLU A 132 21.63 -7.13 -11.60
N ASN A 133 21.23 -5.90 -11.25
CA ASN A 133 22.09 -4.72 -11.31
C ASN A 133 22.55 -4.29 -9.91
N ASP A 134 23.72 -3.66 -9.84
CA ASP A 134 24.24 -3.05 -8.62
C ASP A 134 23.24 -2.04 -8.05
N GLY A 135 22.93 -2.16 -6.75
CA GLY A 135 21.97 -1.32 -6.06
C GLY A 135 20.50 -1.74 -6.23
N SER A 136 20.21 -2.88 -6.88
CA SER A 136 18.87 -3.47 -6.86
C SER A 136 18.49 -3.96 -5.45
N VAL A 137 17.20 -3.82 -5.10
CA VAL A 137 16.67 -4.26 -3.79
C VAL A 137 15.59 -5.31 -4.05
N ALA A 138 15.81 -6.52 -3.58
CA ALA A 138 14.88 -7.64 -3.69
C ALA A 138 14.41 -8.11 -2.31
N LEU A 139 13.16 -8.54 -2.22
CA LEU A 139 12.54 -9.06 -1.01
C LEU A 139 11.82 -10.37 -1.32
N LEU A 140 11.96 -11.35 -0.43
CA LEU A 140 11.31 -12.65 -0.58
C LEU A 140 9.87 -12.62 -0.03
N LYS A 141 9.04 -13.56 -0.47
CA LYS A 141 7.71 -13.80 0.10
C LYS A 141 7.81 -13.95 1.62
N GLY A 142 6.97 -13.20 2.35
CA GLY A 142 6.92 -13.20 3.81
C GLY A 142 8.03 -12.38 4.47
N GLN A 143 8.97 -11.80 3.72
CA GLN A 143 9.97 -10.89 4.28
C GLN A 143 9.31 -9.57 4.69
N GLU A 144 9.72 -9.02 5.85
CA GLU A 144 9.25 -7.71 6.30
C GLU A 144 9.69 -6.63 5.29
N MET A 145 8.78 -5.75 4.90
CA MET A 145 9.03 -4.68 3.93
C MET A 145 8.89 -3.28 4.54
N GLY A 146 8.06 -3.15 5.57
CA GLY A 146 7.81 -1.88 6.23
C GLY A 146 6.95 -2.05 7.47
N ARG A 147 6.69 -0.94 8.16
CA ARG A 147 5.93 -0.96 9.40
C ARG A 147 5.31 0.39 9.71
N PHE A 148 4.30 0.33 10.55
CA PHE A 148 3.70 1.47 11.24
C PHE A 148 4.03 1.41 12.72
N LYS A 149 3.92 2.55 13.41
CA LYS A 149 4.05 2.57 14.88
C LYS A 149 2.76 2.19 15.62
N LEU A 150 1.58 2.41 15.04
CA LEU A 150 0.22 2.21 15.62
C LEU A 150 -0.81 2.07 14.46
N GLY A 151 -2.13 1.98 14.73
CA GLY A 151 -3.22 1.76 13.74
C GLY A 151 -3.07 2.35 12.31
N SER A 152 -3.30 1.55 11.27
CA SER A 152 -2.93 1.89 9.88
C SER A 152 -3.68 1.06 8.82
N THR A 153 -3.39 1.29 7.53
CA THR A 153 -3.99 0.53 6.42
C THR A 153 -2.96 0.22 5.35
N VAL A 154 -3.02 -0.99 4.82
CA VAL A 154 -2.20 -1.44 3.69
C VAL A 154 -3.12 -1.73 2.51
N ILE A 155 -2.78 -1.19 1.34
CA ILE A 155 -3.48 -1.49 0.09
C ILE A 155 -2.50 -2.19 -0.84
N ASN A 156 -2.86 -3.38 -1.29
CA ASN A 156 -2.14 -4.08 -2.35
C ASN A 156 -2.90 -3.93 -3.67
N LEU A 157 -2.18 -3.63 -4.75
CA LEU A 157 -2.65 -3.61 -6.12
C LEU A 157 -1.88 -4.63 -6.93
N PHE A 158 -2.57 -5.41 -7.75
CA PHE A 158 -1.98 -6.41 -8.64
C PHE A 158 -2.43 -6.13 -10.07
N ALA A 159 -1.51 -6.29 -11.02
CA ALA A 159 -1.82 -6.22 -12.43
C ALA A 159 -2.90 -7.26 -12.84
N PRO A 160 -3.69 -7.00 -13.88
CA PRO A 160 -4.75 -7.90 -14.33
C PRO A 160 -4.23 -9.27 -14.79
N GLY A 161 -5.04 -10.32 -14.59
CA GLY A 161 -4.88 -11.61 -15.27
C GLY A 161 -3.88 -12.61 -14.66
N LYS A 162 -3.23 -12.28 -13.54
CA LYS A 162 -2.23 -13.16 -12.89
C LYS A 162 -2.51 -13.49 -11.43
N VAL A 163 -3.40 -12.75 -10.76
CA VAL A 163 -3.73 -12.94 -9.34
C VAL A 163 -5.24 -13.09 -9.17
N ASN A 164 -5.65 -14.24 -8.66
CA ASN A 164 -7.00 -14.49 -8.16
C ASN A 164 -6.96 -14.51 -6.64
N LEU A 165 -7.88 -13.79 -6.00
CA LEU A 165 -8.03 -13.82 -4.55
C LEU A 165 -8.78 -15.09 -4.13
N VAL A 166 -8.53 -15.53 -2.90
CA VAL A 166 -9.27 -16.62 -2.25
C VAL A 166 -10.77 -16.25 -2.22
N GLU A 167 -11.63 -17.13 -2.73
CA GLU A 167 -13.07 -16.83 -2.94
C GLU A 167 -13.81 -16.50 -1.64
N GLN A 168 -13.33 -17.03 -0.51
CA GLN A 168 -13.90 -16.80 0.81
C GLN A 168 -13.53 -15.43 1.41
N LEU A 169 -12.63 -14.66 0.78
CA LEU A 169 -12.27 -13.33 1.27
C LEU A 169 -13.40 -12.34 0.99
N GLU A 170 -14.06 -11.95 2.06
CA GLU A 170 -15.06 -10.88 2.08
C GLU A 170 -14.63 -9.69 2.95
N SER A 171 -15.40 -8.60 2.88
CA SER A 171 -15.19 -7.44 3.76
C SER A 171 -15.21 -7.89 5.22
N LEU A 172 -14.24 -7.41 6.02
CA LEU A 172 -14.04 -7.75 7.43
C LEU A 172 -13.50 -9.17 7.70
N SER A 173 -13.04 -9.90 6.68
CA SER A 173 -12.29 -11.14 6.88
C SER A 173 -11.06 -10.91 7.75
N VAL A 174 -10.86 -11.76 8.76
CA VAL A 174 -9.67 -11.69 9.63
C VAL A 174 -8.44 -12.06 8.82
N THR A 175 -7.43 -11.19 8.84
CA THR A 175 -6.16 -11.41 8.13
C THR A 175 -5.09 -11.84 9.12
N LYS A 176 -4.36 -12.94 8.83
CA LYS A 176 -3.20 -13.38 9.61
C LYS A 176 -2.00 -13.59 8.70
N ILE A 177 -0.80 -13.30 9.21
CA ILE A 177 0.45 -13.55 8.47
C ILE A 177 0.58 -15.04 8.15
N GLY A 178 0.92 -15.34 6.89
CA GLY A 178 1.17 -16.70 6.41
C GLY A 178 -0.07 -17.49 6.02
N GLN A 179 -1.28 -16.92 6.16
CA GLN A 179 -2.49 -17.52 5.60
C GLN A 179 -2.59 -17.23 4.09
N PRO A 180 -3.15 -18.17 3.30
CA PRO A 180 -3.39 -17.98 1.88
C PRO A 180 -4.49 -16.94 1.62
#